data_AF-A0A535XY39-F1
#
_entry.id   AF-A0A535XY39-F1
#
_cell.length_a   1.000
_cell.length_b   1.000
_cell.length_c   1.000
_cell.angle_alpha   90.00
_cell.angle_beta   90.00
_cell.angle_gamma   90.00
#
_symmetry.space_group_name_H-M   'P 1'
#
loop_
_entity.id
_entity.type
_entity.pdbx_description
1 polymer ?
#
loop_
_entity_poly.entity_id
_entity_poly.type
_entity_poly.pdbx_seq_one_letter_code
_entity_poly.pdbx_strand_id
1 'polypeptide(L)'
;MTRRPAASRAHSIPGRTAVMSRRRFLELTDDLIAQGEQLMAEPDWNLFRLWLLNSDELLERVWGRMDRYHLAWLNVGRDPAPPGSELDEEGNRRFVAEVSRGKLAVLRTMRDAVARRGWTLLSDDDPDPDDAGET
;
A
#
# COMPACT_ATOMS: atom_id res chain seq x y z
N MET A 1 -14.38 45.48 19.71
CA MET A 1 -15.16 44.40 19.03
C MET A 1 -14.29 43.83 17.92
N THR A 2 -13.63 42.69 18.15
CA THR A 2 -12.70 42.08 17.19
C THR A 2 -13.35 40.82 16.61
N ARG A 3 -13.65 40.82 15.31
CA ARG A 3 -14.24 39.68 14.59
C ARG A 3 -13.18 38.58 14.40
N ARG A 4 -13.47 37.34 14.85
CA ARG A 4 -12.70 36.13 14.52
C ARG A 4 -12.81 35.84 13.01
N PRO A 5 -11.73 35.44 12.32
CA PRO A 5 -11.84 34.94 10.95
C PRO A 5 -12.50 33.55 10.98
N ALA A 6 -13.49 33.37 10.10
CA ALA A 6 -14.14 32.08 9.89
C ALA A 6 -13.13 31.09 9.30
N ALA A 7 -13.04 29.90 9.90
CA ALA A 7 -12.26 28.80 9.37
C ALA A 7 -12.75 28.47 7.95
N SER A 8 -11.82 28.49 6.99
CA SER A 8 -12.09 28.15 5.60
C SER A 8 -12.49 26.67 5.54
N ARG A 9 -13.79 26.38 5.36
CA ARG A 9 -14.26 25.03 5.06
C ARG A 9 -13.59 24.59 3.77
N ALA A 10 -12.78 23.54 3.86
CA ALA A 10 -12.21 22.88 2.70
C ALA A 10 -13.34 22.49 1.74
N HIS A 11 -13.16 22.80 0.46
CA HIS A 11 -14.12 22.52 -0.59
C HIS A 11 -14.10 21.01 -0.87
N SER A 12 -15.03 20.26 -0.27
CA SER A 12 -15.24 18.85 -0.65
C SER A 12 -15.77 18.83 -2.09
N ILE A 13 -15.03 18.20 -3.00
CA ILE A 13 -15.49 17.97 -4.38
C ILE A 13 -16.63 16.93 -4.32
N PRO A 14 -17.87 17.28 -4.71
CA PRO A 14 -18.97 16.31 -4.73
C PRO A 14 -18.71 15.25 -5.80
N GLY A 15 -18.83 13.96 -5.44
CA GLY A 15 -18.93 12.87 -6.41
C GLY A 15 -17.83 11.81 -6.43
N ARG A 16 -16.81 11.86 -5.55
CA ARG A 16 -15.91 10.71 -5.32
C ARG A 16 -16.12 10.16 -3.91
N THR A 17 -16.86 9.06 -3.81
CA THR A 17 -16.94 8.27 -2.58
C THR A 17 -15.53 7.79 -2.23
N ALA A 18 -15.08 8.04 -1.00
CA ALA A 18 -13.82 7.49 -0.51
C ALA A 18 -13.86 5.97 -0.59
N VAL A 19 -12.77 5.34 -1.04
CA VAL A 19 -12.70 3.88 -1.20
C VAL A 19 -12.46 3.16 0.13
N MET A 20 -11.86 3.86 1.10
CA MET A 20 -11.66 3.42 2.48
C MET A 20 -11.22 4.61 3.35
N SER A 21 -11.20 4.43 4.68
CA SER A 21 -10.58 5.41 5.57
C SER A 21 -9.06 5.39 5.46
N ARG A 22 -8.46 6.55 5.67
CA ARG A 22 -7.01 6.74 5.70
C ARG A 22 -6.37 5.91 6.80
N ARG A 23 -6.99 5.84 7.98
CA ARG A 23 -6.50 4.97 9.06
C ARG A 23 -6.44 3.52 8.60
N ARG A 24 -7.52 3.01 7.98
CA ARG A 24 -7.56 1.62 7.52
C ARG A 24 -6.50 1.35 6.45
N PHE A 25 -6.28 2.29 5.53
CA PHE A 25 -5.21 2.19 4.55
C PHE A 25 -3.82 2.11 5.20
N LEU A 26 -3.55 2.96 6.19
CA LEU A 26 -2.28 2.96 6.91
C LEU A 26 -2.05 1.66 7.68
N GLU A 27 -3.07 1.17 8.39
CA GLU A 27 -3.03 -0.13 9.09
C GLU A 27 -2.71 -1.28 8.12
N LEU A 28 -3.45 -1.38 7.01
CA LEU A 28 -3.21 -2.41 6.00
C LEU A 28 -1.82 -2.30 5.37
N THR A 29 -1.32 -1.08 5.20
CA THR A 29 0.03 -0.87 4.67
C THR A 29 1.11 -1.27 5.69
N ASP A 30 0.89 -0.98 6.97
CA ASP A 30 1.78 -1.39 8.06
C ASP A 30 1.82 -2.92 8.19
N ASP A 31 0.67 -3.61 8.05
CA ASP A 31 0.58 -5.07 8.00
C ASP A 31 1.38 -5.66 6.82
N LEU A 32 1.25 -5.07 5.63
CA LEU A 32 2.02 -5.49 4.45
C LEU A 32 3.52 -5.25 4.63
N ILE A 33 3.92 -4.18 5.32
CA ILE A 33 5.33 -3.93 5.63
C ILE A 33 5.85 -5.02 6.58
N ALA A 34 5.14 -5.34 7.65
CA ALA A 34 5.55 -6.39 8.58
C ALA A 34 5.67 -7.76 7.89
N GLN A 35 4.71 -8.12 7.03
CA GLN A 35 4.77 -9.36 6.24
C GLN A 35 5.98 -9.38 5.29
N GLY A 36 6.27 -8.26 4.62
CA GLY A 36 7.43 -8.15 3.75
C GLY A 36 8.75 -8.25 4.51
N GLU A 37 8.82 -7.69 5.72
CA GLU A 37 9.98 -7.83 6.62
C GLU A 37 10.18 -9.28 7.07
N GLN A 38 9.10 -10.01 7.33
CA GLN A 38 9.17 -11.44 7.64
C GLN A 38 9.68 -12.24 6.42
N LEU A 39 9.21 -11.93 5.21
CA LEU A 39 9.70 -12.54 3.96
C LEU A 39 11.19 -12.26 3.70
N MET A 40 11.70 -11.12 4.16
CA MET A 40 13.14 -10.81 4.08
C MET A 40 13.97 -11.67 5.03
N ALA A 41 13.43 -12.02 6.21
CA ALA A 41 14.09 -12.87 7.18
C ALA A 41 13.99 -14.35 6.81
N GLU A 42 12.81 -14.77 6.34
CA GLU A 42 12.46 -16.14 6.00
C GLU A 42 11.80 -16.19 4.62
N PRO A 43 12.59 -16.26 3.53
CA PRO A 43 12.05 -16.25 2.18
C PRO A 43 11.23 -17.51 1.88
N ASP A 44 9.95 -17.32 1.58
CA ASP A 44 9.03 -18.36 1.14
C ASP A 44 8.30 -17.93 -0.13
N TRP A 45 8.32 -18.79 -1.15
CA TRP A 45 7.75 -18.48 -2.46
C TRP A 45 6.23 -18.30 -2.45
N ASN A 46 5.51 -19.10 -1.67
CA ASN A 46 4.05 -19.05 -1.65
C ASN A 46 3.55 -17.83 -0.89
N LEU A 47 4.14 -17.56 0.27
CA LEU A 47 3.86 -16.36 1.05
C LEU A 47 4.25 -15.10 0.28
N PHE A 48 5.38 -15.11 -0.44
CA PHE A 48 5.79 -14.02 -1.31
C PHE A 48 4.75 -13.72 -2.41
N ARG A 49 4.28 -14.75 -3.12
CA ARG A 49 3.24 -14.57 -4.16
C ARG A 49 1.95 -13.99 -3.58
N LEU A 50 1.50 -14.50 -2.44
CA LEU A 50 0.31 -14.00 -1.78
C LEU A 50 0.47 -12.55 -1.32
N TRP A 51 1.63 -12.22 -0.73
CA TRP A 51 1.96 -10.86 -0.32
C TRP A 51 1.98 -9.88 -1.50
N LEU A 52 2.51 -10.29 -2.65
CA LEU A 52 2.46 -9.48 -3.87
C LEU A 52 1.01 -9.18 -4.29
N LEU A 53 0.16 -10.20 -4.35
CA LEU A 53 -1.25 -10.07 -4.72
C LEU A 53 -2.02 -9.16 -3.75
N ASN A 54 -1.86 -9.39 -2.44
CA ASN A 54 -2.54 -8.59 -1.41
C ASN A 54 -2.13 -7.11 -1.48
N SER A 55 -0.84 -6.85 -1.73
CA SER A 55 -0.38 -5.48 -1.93
C SER A 55 -0.95 -4.87 -3.21
N ASP A 56 -1.01 -5.61 -4.32
CA ASP A 56 -1.53 -5.08 -5.58
C ASP A 56 -3.03 -4.79 -5.46
N GLU A 57 -3.81 -5.66 -4.80
CA GLU A 57 -5.22 -5.42 -4.52
C GLU A 57 -5.46 -4.17 -3.67
N LEU A 58 -4.63 -3.94 -2.64
CA LEU A 58 -4.75 -2.74 -1.80
C LEU A 58 -4.48 -1.48 -2.63
N LEU A 59 -3.42 -1.49 -3.43
CA LEU A 59 -3.05 -0.35 -4.26
C LEU A 59 -4.08 -0.09 -5.37
N GLU A 60 -4.59 -1.14 -6.00
CA GLU A 60 -5.61 -1.01 -7.04
C GLU A 60 -6.91 -0.40 -6.51
N ARG A 61 -7.32 -0.73 -5.27
CA ARG A 61 -8.49 -0.09 -4.65
C ARG A 61 -8.34 1.43 -4.52
N VAL A 62 -7.13 1.91 -4.22
CA VAL A 62 -6.88 3.33 -3.91
C VAL A 62 -6.46 4.16 -5.13
N TRP A 63 -5.78 3.56 -6.10
CA TRP A 63 -5.28 4.26 -7.29
C TRP A 63 -5.91 3.77 -8.61
N GLY A 64 -6.81 2.79 -8.54
CA GLY A 64 -7.34 2.11 -9.72
C GLY A 64 -6.32 1.13 -10.30
N ARG A 65 -6.72 0.45 -11.38
CA ARG A 65 -5.87 -0.52 -12.07
C ARG A 65 -4.62 0.19 -12.57
N MET A 66 -3.47 -0.17 -12.01
CA MET A 66 -2.18 0.38 -12.43
C MET A 66 -1.66 -0.44 -13.61
N ASP A 67 -1.27 0.21 -14.72
CA ASP A 67 -0.86 -0.47 -15.95
C ASP A 67 0.29 -1.47 -15.73
N ARG A 68 0.49 -2.35 -16.73
CA ARG A 68 1.53 -3.42 -16.83
C ARG A 68 2.95 -3.03 -16.34
N TYR A 69 3.27 -1.75 -16.25
CA TYR A 69 4.50 -1.21 -15.69
C TYR A 69 4.68 -1.48 -14.18
N HIS A 70 3.62 -1.78 -13.43
CA HIS A 70 3.75 -2.24 -12.03
C HIS A 70 4.49 -3.58 -11.92
N LEU A 71 4.25 -4.50 -12.85
CA LEU A 71 5.00 -5.77 -12.93
C LEU A 71 6.43 -5.56 -13.42
N ALA A 72 6.68 -4.58 -14.29
CA ALA A 72 8.02 -4.20 -14.70
C ALA A 72 8.85 -3.66 -13.53
N TRP A 73 8.20 -3.05 -12.53
CA TRP A 73 8.87 -2.53 -11.35
C TRP A 73 9.31 -3.62 -10.36
N LEU A 74 8.61 -4.75 -10.32
CA LEU A 74 9.07 -5.98 -9.65
C LEU A 74 10.31 -6.61 -10.34
N ASN A 75 10.65 -6.17 -11.55
CA ASN A 75 11.84 -6.64 -12.29
C ASN A 75 13.03 -5.66 -12.20
N VAL A 76 12.90 -4.54 -11.47
CA VAL A 76 14.01 -3.58 -11.28
C VAL A 76 15.03 -4.17 -10.30
N GLY A 77 16.19 -4.57 -10.83
CA GLY A 77 17.28 -5.21 -10.08
C GLY A 77 17.69 -6.60 -10.61
N ARG A 78 16.96 -7.16 -11.57
CA ARG A 78 17.23 -8.50 -12.13
C ARG A 78 18.45 -8.52 -13.05
N ASP A 79 19.39 -9.41 -12.77
CA ASP A 79 20.27 -10.00 -13.79
C ASP A 79 19.44 -11.08 -14.52
N PRO A 80 19.23 -11.01 -15.85
CA PRO A 80 18.28 -11.86 -16.54
C PRO A 80 18.83 -13.29 -16.62
N ALA A 81 18.52 -14.12 -15.63
CA ALA A 81 18.52 -15.56 -15.86
C ALA A 81 17.59 -15.84 -17.07
N PRO A 82 18.03 -16.59 -18.09
CA PRO A 82 17.30 -16.77 -19.34
C PRO A 82 15.83 -17.18 -19.08
N PRO A 83 14.86 -16.70 -19.88
CA PRO A 83 13.50 -17.20 -19.80
C PRO A 83 13.50 -18.73 -19.95
N GLY A 84 13.14 -19.46 -18.88
CA GLY A 84 13.12 -20.92 -18.86
C GLY A 84 14.21 -21.61 -18.05
N SER A 85 15.17 -20.90 -17.43
CA SER A 85 16.02 -21.51 -16.41
C SER A 85 15.26 -21.57 -15.08
N GLU A 86 14.98 -22.77 -14.58
CA GLU A 86 14.47 -22.96 -13.21
C GLU A 86 15.45 -22.30 -12.23
N LEU A 87 14.96 -21.35 -11.44
CA LEU A 87 15.74 -20.87 -10.29
C LEU A 87 15.83 -22.04 -9.31
N ASP A 88 17.05 -22.39 -8.92
CA ASP A 88 17.27 -23.27 -7.78
C ASP A 88 16.75 -22.62 -6.49
N GLU A 89 16.72 -23.37 -5.39
CA GLU A 89 16.18 -22.89 -4.12
C GLU A 89 16.88 -21.61 -3.65
N GLU A 90 18.19 -21.49 -3.85
CA GLU A 90 18.96 -20.30 -3.51
C GLU A 90 18.61 -19.10 -4.40
N GLY A 91 18.49 -19.33 -5.71
CA GLY A 91 18.03 -18.34 -6.67
C GLY A 91 16.64 -17.81 -6.34
N ASN A 92 15.72 -18.69 -5.91
CA ASN A 92 14.39 -18.29 -5.45
C ASN A 92 14.45 -17.46 -4.17
N ARG A 93 15.26 -17.86 -3.17
CA ARG A 93 15.44 -17.08 -1.94
C ARG A 93 15.98 -15.67 -2.22
N ARG A 94 17.01 -15.56 -3.05
CA ARG A 94 17.59 -14.27 -3.45
C ARG A 94 16.57 -13.41 -4.19
N PHE A 95 15.84 -13.99 -5.14
CA PHE A 95 14.82 -13.27 -5.89
C PHE A 95 13.70 -12.73 -4.98
N VAL A 96 13.19 -13.57 -4.06
CA VAL A 96 12.19 -13.14 -3.07
C VAL A 96 12.72 -11.97 -2.23
N ALA A 97 13.95 -12.05 -1.73
CA ALA A 97 14.56 -10.99 -0.93
C ALA A 97 14.74 -9.68 -1.73
N GLU A 98 15.25 -9.75 -2.96
CA GLU A 98 15.47 -8.57 -3.81
C GLU A 98 14.16 -7.83 -4.12
N VAL A 99 13.14 -8.57 -4.55
CA VAL A 99 11.82 -8.00 -4.87
C VAL A 99 11.13 -7.47 -3.62
N SER A 100 11.20 -8.22 -2.51
CA SER A 100 10.60 -7.79 -1.23
C SER A 100 11.25 -6.51 -0.72
N ARG A 101 12.58 -6.38 -0.81
CA ARG A 101 13.30 -5.16 -0.46
C ARG A 101 12.81 -3.96 -1.27
N GLY A 102 12.69 -4.13 -2.60
CA GLY A 102 12.21 -3.09 -3.50
C GLY A 102 10.80 -2.63 -3.13
N LYS A 103 9.86 -3.58 -3.01
CA LYS A 103 8.46 -3.27 -2.69
C LYS A 103 8.28 -2.70 -1.27
N LEU A 104 9.07 -3.13 -0.29
CA LEU A 104 9.08 -2.56 1.06
C LEU A 104 9.47 -1.07 1.08
N ALA A 105 10.51 -0.69 0.34
CA ALA A 105 10.93 0.72 0.27
C ALA A 105 9.78 1.64 -0.20
N VAL A 106 8.90 1.08 -1.03
CA VAL A 106 7.82 1.78 -1.70
C VAL A 106 6.63 1.86 -0.79
N LEU A 107 6.24 0.73 -0.20
CA LEU A 107 5.18 0.70 0.81
C LEU A 107 5.48 1.71 1.92
N ARG A 108 6.72 1.75 2.42
CA ARG A 108 7.16 2.75 3.42
C ARG A 108 7.06 4.18 2.91
N THR A 109 7.58 4.46 1.70
CA THR A 109 7.54 5.81 1.11
C THR A 109 6.10 6.29 0.90
N MET A 110 5.24 5.41 0.39
CA MET A 110 3.82 5.68 0.16
C MET A 110 3.08 5.88 1.47
N ARG A 111 3.28 4.99 2.44
CA ARG A 111 2.71 5.07 3.80
C ARG A 111 3.05 6.41 4.42
N ASP A 112 4.32 6.83 4.36
CA ASP A 112 4.76 8.14 4.85
C ASP A 112 4.14 9.31 4.09
N ALA A 113 4.01 9.20 2.76
CA ALA A 113 3.38 10.24 1.96
C ALA A 113 1.91 10.43 2.34
N VAL A 114 1.14 9.34 2.43
CA VAL A 114 -0.27 9.34 2.83
C VAL A 114 -0.43 9.76 4.29
N ALA A 115 0.45 9.31 5.19
CA ALA A 115 0.44 9.72 6.59
C ALA A 115 0.70 11.22 6.78
N ARG A 116 1.48 11.86 5.90
CA ARG A 116 1.77 13.31 5.99
C ARG A 116 0.78 14.19 5.23
N ARG A 117 0.29 13.72 4.08
CA ARG A 117 -0.43 14.57 3.10
C ARG A 117 -1.87 14.14 2.85
N GLY A 118 -2.28 12.98 3.35
CA GLY A 118 -3.55 12.36 2.99
C GLY A 118 -3.59 11.92 1.52
N TRP A 119 -4.75 11.48 1.08
CA TRP A 119 -5.01 11.15 -0.33
C TRP A 119 -6.49 11.38 -0.65
N THR A 120 -6.80 11.90 -1.84
CA THR A 120 -8.17 12.35 -2.16
C THR A 120 -9.21 11.23 -2.26
N LEU A 121 -8.77 9.97 -2.40
CA LEU A 121 -9.64 8.79 -2.41
C LEU A 121 -9.74 8.11 -1.03
N LEU A 122 -9.07 8.64 -0.02
CA LEU A 122 -9.16 8.17 1.37
C LEU A 122 -9.93 9.20 2.19
N SER A 123 -10.84 8.75 3.05
CA SER A 123 -11.50 9.63 4.02
C SER A 123 -10.65 9.79 5.27
N ASP A 124 -10.69 10.96 5.91
CA ASP A 124 -10.10 11.14 7.25
C ASP A 124 -11.04 10.63 8.36
N ASP A 125 -12.26 10.20 8.02
CA ASP A 125 -13.27 9.74 8.98
C ASP A 125 -12.89 8.39 9.62
N ASP A 126 -12.93 8.36 10.95
CA ASP A 126 -13.19 7.15 11.72
C ASP A 126 -14.70 6.84 11.68
N PRO A 127 -15.13 5.56 11.69
CA PRO A 127 -16.51 5.27 12.05
C PRO A 127 -16.72 5.77 13.49
N ASP A 128 -17.64 6.72 13.64
CA ASP A 128 -18.02 7.26 14.95
C ASP A 128 -18.57 6.10 15.80
N PRO A 129 -17.94 5.72 16.93
CA PRO A 129 -18.46 4.66 17.78
C PRO A 129 -19.75 5.06 18.54
N ASP A 130 -20.20 6.32 18.41
CA ASP A 130 -21.32 6.86 19.19
C ASP A 130 -22.65 7.03 18.43
N ASP A 131 -22.78 6.61 17.15
CA ASP A 131 -24.11 6.54 16.48
C ASP A 131 -24.87 5.24 16.81
N ALA A 132 -24.62 4.67 18.00
CA ALA A 132 -25.32 3.54 18.57
C ALA A 132 -26.03 3.90 19.88
N GLY A 133 -26.45 5.17 20.04
CA GLY A 133 -27.04 5.65 21.29
C GLY A 133 -27.84 6.94 21.19
N GLU A 134 -28.95 6.92 20.43
CA GLU A 134 -30.20 7.68 20.65
C GLU A 134 -31.01 7.50 19.35
N THR A 135 -32.15 6.80 19.32
CA THR A 135 -33.40 7.10 20.03
C THR A 135 -34.25 5.86 20.30
#